data_AF-A0A0S8IBH6-F1
#
_entry.id   AF-A0A0S8IBH6-F1
#
_cell.length_a   1.000
_cell.length_b   1.000
_cell.length_c   1.000
_cell.angle_alpha   90.00
_cell.angle_beta   90.00
_cell.angle_gamma   90.00
#
_symmetry.space_group_name_H-M   'P 1'
#
loop_
_entity.id
_entity.type
_entity.pdbx_description
1 polymer ?
#
loop_
_entity_poly.entity_id
_entity_poly.type
_entity_poly.pdbx_seq_one_letter_code
_entity_poly.pdbx_strand_id
1 'polypeptide(L)'
;MPRYLTKTSLLDAIRDTRAQLEKKYSKLTPEQMIWPGSMDNWSVKDILAHLVDWEQRLIGWYQAGLRGAVPETPGPGMSWRDIPTLNQRGYEKHQDDPLDLVMENFQRSYQETLRLVEGMSEEEIYSPGYYKWTGKSSLYSYIAANTFRHYNWARTQIRTTKITKAFKNQSEQ
;
A
#
# COMPACT_ATOMS: atom_id res chain seq x y z
N MET A 1 1.63 2.09 19.61
CA MET A 1 2.61 1.06 20.07
C MET A 1 2.84 0.05 18.95
N PRO A 2 4.08 -0.41 18.74
CA PRO A 2 4.37 -1.44 17.76
C PRO A 2 3.68 -2.77 18.10
N ARG A 3 3.10 -3.42 17.09
CA ARG A 3 2.52 -4.77 17.23
C ARG A 3 3.60 -5.85 17.15
N TYR A 4 4.60 -5.63 16.31
CA TYR A 4 5.74 -6.51 16.08
C TYR A 4 6.98 -5.84 16.64
N LEU A 5 7.64 -6.47 17.61
CA LEU A 5 8.67 -5.86 18.44
C LEU A 5 10.09 -6.10 17.94
N THR A 6 10.26 -6.89 16.87
CA THR A 6 11.55 -7.18 16.23
C THR A 6 11.47 -6.96 14.73
N LYS A 7 12.58 -6.61 14.09
CA LYS A 7 12.65 -6.46 12.63
C LYS A 7 12.23 -7.75 11.92
N THR A 8 12.63 -8.90 12.44
CA THR A 8 12.23 -10.21 11.90
C THR A 8 10.71 -10.38 11.92
N SER A 9 10.06 -10.18 13.06
CA SER A 9 8.59 -10.34 13.16
C SER A 9 7.82 -9.30 12.34
N LEU A 10 8.39 -8.10 12.14
CA LEU A 10 7.84 -7.10 11.23
C LEU A 10 7.93 -7.56 9.76
N LEU A 11 9.10 -8.03 9.32
CA LEU A 11 9.31 -8.52 7.95
C LEU A 11 8.43 -9.73 7.63
N ASP A 12 8.29 -10.66 8.58
CA ASP A 12 7.40 -11.82 8.43
C ASP A 12 5.95 -11.37 8.27
N ALA A 13 5.50 -10.41 9.09
CA ALA A 13 4.16 -9.84 8.94
C ALA A 13 3.94 -9.16 7.58
N ILE A 14 4.93 -8.44 7.06
CA ILE A 14 4.87 -7.81 5.73
C ILE A 14 4.74 -8.88 4.64
N ARG A 15 5.57 -9.93 4.68
CA ARG A 15 5.55 -11.04 3.71
C ARG A 15 4.24 -11.83 3.77
N ASP A 16 3.81 -12.22 4.97
CA ASP A 16 2.60 -13.03 5.16
C ASP A 16 1.36 -12.28 4.70
N THR A 17 1.21 -11.02 5.08
CA THR A 17 0.03 -10.23 4.70
C THR A 17 0.02 -9.89 3.21
N ARG A 18 1.19 -9.71 2.59
CA ARG A 18 1.33 -9.58 1.13
C ARG A 18 0.90 -10.86 0.41
N ALA A 19 1.42 -12.01 0.81
CA ALA A 19 1.06 -13.31 0.22
C ALA A 19 -0.43 -13.61 0.37
N GLN A 20 -1.03 -13.27 1.52
CA GLN A 20 -2.47 -13.42 1.75
C GLN A 20 -3.31 -12.47 0.89
N LEU A 21 -2.80 -11.29 0.56
CA LEU A 21 -3.42 -10.34 -0.37
C LEU A 21 -3.37 -10.90 -1.80
N GLU A 22 -2.21 -11.35 -2.27
CA GLU A 22 -2.07 -11.95 -3.61
C GLU A 22 -2.97 -13.18 -3.79
N LYS A 23 -3.01 -14.05 -2.77
CA LYS A 23 -3.92 -15.21 -2.75
C LYS A 23 -5.40 -14.81 -2.78
N LYS A 24 -5.78 -13.63 -2.29
CA LYS A 24 -7.18 -13.18 -2.23
C LYS A 24 -7.74 -12.99 -3.64
N TYR A 25 -6.98 -12.42 -4.56
CA TYR A 25 -7.43 -12.10 -5.91
C TYR A 25 -6.87 -13.04 -7.00
N SER A 26 -6.00 -14.00 -6.66
CA SER A 26 -5.37 -14.90 -7.64
C SER A 26 -6.31 -15.76 -8.49
N LYS A 27 -7.59 -15.84 -8.12
CA LYS A 27 -8.63 -16.56 -8.88
C LYS A 27 -9.41 -15.67 -9.85
N LEU A 28 -9.16 -14.37 -9.86
CA LEU A 28 -9.82 -13.44 -10.77
C LEU A 28 -9.13 -13.46 -12.14
N THR A 29 -9.91 -13.36 -13.21
CA THR A 29 -9.36 -13.12 -14.55
C THR A 29 -8.92 -11.65 -14.71
N PRO A 30 -8.11 -11.31 -15.72
CA PRO A 30 -7.76 -9.92 -16.01
C PRO A 30 -8.98 -8.98 -16.12
N GLU A 31 -10.05 -9.43 -16.77
CA GLU A 31 -11.29 -8.67 -16.94
C GLU A 31 -12.01 -8.44 -15.60
N GLN A 32 -11.95 -9.44 -14.70
CA GLN A 32 -12.48 -9.31 -13.34
C GLN A 32 -11.62 -8.40 -12.45
N MET A 33 -10.31 -8.34 -12.69
CA MET A 33 -9.40 -7.47 -11.94
C MET A 33 -9.64 -5.99 -12.22
N ILE A 34 -10.06 -5.66 -13.44
CA ILE A 34 -10.43 -4.29 -13.85
C ILE A 34 -11.92 -3.98 -13.66
N TRP A 35 -12.71 -4.95 -13.23
CA TRP A 35 -14.15 -4.78 -13.03
C TRP A 35 -14.43 -3.80 -11.87
N PRO A 36 -15.23 -2.74 -12.09
CA PRO A 36 -15.54 -1.77 -11.04
C PRO A 36 -16.41 -2.41 -9.95
N GLY A 37 -16.29 -1.92 -8.72
CA GLY A 37 -17.21 -2.33 -7.65
C GLY A 37 -16.63 -3.20 -6.55
N SER A 38 -15.31 -3.38 -6.50
CA SER A 38 -14.64 -4.02 -5.38
C SER A 38 -14.83 -3.20 -4.10
N MET A 39 -14.51 -1.91 -4.17
CA MET A 39 -14.72 -0.90 -3.13
C MET A 39 -15.37 0.32 -3.78
N ASP A 40 -16.65 0.55 -3.51
CA ASP A 40 -17.45 1.59 -4.19
C ASP A 40 -17.32 1.52 -5.72
N ASN A 41 -16.64 2.47 -6.37
CA ASN A 41 -16.35 2.44 -7.81
C ASN A 41 -15.02 1.77 -8.18
N TRP A 42 -14.14 1.51 -7.22
CA TRP A 42 -12.79 0.99 -7.47
C TRP A 42 -12.83 -0.49 -7.86
N SER A 43 -12.03 -0.83 -8.86
CA SER A 43 -11.68 -2.20 -9.22
C SER A 43 -10.61 -2.77 -8.29
N VAL A 44 -10.24 -4.05 -8.48
CA VAL A 44 -9.09 -4.61 -7.76
C VAL A 44 -7.81 -3.91 -8.22
N LYS A 45 -7.66 -3.66 -9.53
CA LYS A 45 -6.54 -2.89 -10.09
C LYS A 45 -6.34 -1.56 -9.35
N ASP A 46 -7.42 -0.81 -9.12
CA ASP A 46 -7.33 0.51 -8.49
C ASP A 46 -6.89 0.42 -7.02
N ILE A 47 -7.36 -0.60 -6.30
CA ILE A 47 -6.88 -0.89 -4.94
C ILE A 47 -5.38 -1.22 -4.94
N LEU A 48 -4.89 -1.98 -5.93
CA LEU A 48 -3.45 -2.29 -6.01
C LEU A 48 -2.62 -1.06 -6.38
N ALA A 49 -3.07 -0.24 -7.32
CA ALA A 49 -2.43 1.02 -7.67
C ALA A 49 -2.36 1.98 -6.46
N HIS A 50 -3.39 1.99 -5.63
CA HIS A 50 -3.39 2.75 -4.38
C HIS A 50 -2.33 2.28 -3.38
N LEU A 51 -2.13 0.96 -3.25
CA LEU A 51 -1.05 0.41 -2.43
C LEU A 51 0.32 0.88 -2.96
N VAL A 52 0.51 0.83 -4.29
CA VAL A 52 1.74 1.32 -4.93
C VAL A 52 2.02 2.78 -4.58
N ASP A 53 1.04 3.68 -4.72
CA ASP A 53 1.25 5.11 -4.44
C ASP A 53 1.71 5.35 -2.99
N TRP A 54 1.13 4.64 -2.03
CA TRP A 54 1.50 4.76 -0.61
C TRP A 54 2.85 4.10 -0.28
N GLU A 55 3.19 2.97 -0.90
CA GLU A 55 4.53 2.37 -0.81
C GLU A 55 5.60 3.33 -1.36
N GLN A 56 5.35 3.96 -2.51
CA GLN A 56 6.27 4.93 -3.12
C GLN A 56 6.43 6.21 -2.29
N ARG A 57 5.35 6.66 -1.61
CA ARG A 57 5.43 7.74 -0.62
C ARG A 57 6.35 7.39 0.55
N LEU A 58 6.17 6.19 1.14
CA LEU A 58 7.04 5.71 2.22
C LEU A 58 8.51 5.69 1.78
N ILE A 59 8.79 5.14 0.60
CA ILE A 59 10.14 5.10 0.03
C ILE A 59 10.69 6.52 -0.10
N GLY A 60 9.93 7.44 -0.68
CA GLY A 60 10.34 8.84 -0.86
C GLY A 60 10.64 9.56 0.46
N TRP A 61 9.80 9.38 1.48
CA TRP A 61 10.01 10.00 2.79
C TRP A 61 11.25 9.44 3.49
N TYR A 62 11.44 8.13 3.42
CA TYR A 62 12.62 7.49 3.97
C TYR A 62 13.90 7.99 3.31
N GLN A 63 13.93 8.03 1.97
CA GLN A 63 15.09 8.53 1.23
C GLN A 63 15.40 10.00 1.53
N ALA A 64 14.38 10.84 1.72
CA ALA A 64 14.57 12.21 2.18
C ALA A 64 15.16 12.26 3.59
N GLY A 65 14.66 11.42 4.51
CA GLY A 65 15.19 11.27 5.86
C GLY A 65 16.66 10.87 5.91
N LEU A 66 17.08 9.93 5.05
CA LEU A 66 18.49 9.51 4.92
C LEU A 66 19.42 10.66 4.54
N ARG A 67 18.92 11.65 3.79
CA ARG A 67 19.67 12.88 3.44
C ARG A 67 19.55 13.99 4.49
N GLY A 68 18.97 13.69 5.66
CA GLY A 68 18.72 14.66 6.72
C GLY A 68 17.60 15.67 6.42
N ALA A 69 16.83 15.47 5.36
CA ALA A 69 15.73 16.36 4.96
C ALA A 69 14.43 16.05 5.74
N VAL A 70 13.52 17.03 5.75
CA VAL A 70 12.16 16.89 6.30
C VAL A 70 11.18 16.93 5.14
N PRO A 71 10.77 15.78 4.58
CA PRO A 71 9.76 15.74 3.52
C PRO A 71 8.40 16.23 4.03
N GLU A 72 7.61 16.81 3.13
CA GLU A 72 6.20 17.10 3.38
C GLU A 72 5.40 15.79 3.41
N THR A 73 4.73 15.51 4.53
CA THR A 73 3.92 14.31 4.72
C THR A 73 2.48 14.68 5.11
N PRO A 74 1.44 14.03 4.55
CA PRO A 74 1.48 12.92 3.59
C PRO A 74 1.78 13.33 2.14
N GLY A 75 1.86 14.61 1.85
CA GLY A 75 2.22 15.15 0.54
C GLY A 75 2.39 16.65 0.57
N PRO A 76 2.83 17.27 -0.55
CA PRO A 76 3.11 18.69 -0.61
C PRO A 76 1.91 19.55 -0.23
N GLY A 77 2.08 20.47 0.72
CA GLY A 77 1.01 21.36 1.18
C GLY A 77 -0.21 20.68 1.80
N MET A 78 -0.11 19.41 2.20
CA MET A 78 -1.23 18.63 2.74
C MET A 78 -0.99 18.19 4.19
N SER A 79 -2.08 18.00 4.91
CA SER A 79 -2.09 17.43 6.26
C SER A 79 -2.67 16.01 6.26
N TRP A 80 -2.49 15.28 7.37
CA TRP A 80 -3.11 13.96 7.55
C TRP A 80 -4.65 13.99 7.58
N ARG A 81 -5.28 15.16 7.70
CA ARG A 81 -6.74 15.31 7.55
C ARG A 81 -7.19 15.24 6.08
N ASP A 82 -6.26 15.51 5.16
CA ASP A 82 -6.52 15.58 3.72
C ASP A 82 -6.31 14.22 3.02
N ILE A 83 -6.13 13.13 3.79
CA ILE A 83 -5.99 11.77 3.24
C ILE A 83 -7.10 11.42 2.23
N PRO A 84 -8.40 11.69 2.49
CA PRO A 84 -9.45 11.38 1.51
C PRO A 84 -9.21 12.08 0.16
N THR A 85 -8.84 13.35 0.18
CA THR A 85 -8.49 14.13 -1.01
C THR A 85 -7.26 13.55 -1.71
N LEU A 86 -6.23 13.18 -0.94
CA LEU A 86 -5.02 12.58 -1.48
C LEU A 86 -5.28 11.22 -2.14
N ASN A 87 -6.12 10.39 -1.51
CA ASN A 87 -6.52 9.09 -2.04
C ASN A 87 -7.32 9.24 -3.34
N GLN A 88 -8.22 10.22 -3.40
CA GLN A 88 -8.99 10.53 -4.62
C GLN A 88 -8.07 10.97 -5.76
N ARG A 89 -7.10 11.85 -5.50
CA ARG A 89 -6.09 12.24 -6.51
C ARG A 89 -5.26 11.06 -6.98
N GLY A 90 -4.89 10.16 -6.08
CA GLY A 90 -4.19 8.92 -6.42
C GLY A 90 -5.02 8.02 -7.33
N TYR A 91 -6.31 7.86 -7.03
CA TYR A 91 -7.23 7.13 -7.89
C TYR A 91 -7.34 7.76 -9.27
N GLU A 92 -7.62 9.06 -9.35
CA GLU A 92 -7.77 9.77 -10.63
C GLU A 92 -6.52 9.69 -11.51
N LYS A 93 -5.34 9.69 -10.88
CA LYS A 93 -4.05 9.56 -11.57
C LYS A 93 -3.84 8.17 -12.19
N HIS A 94 -4.38 7.12 -11.57
CA HIS A 94 -4.07 5.72 -11.90
C HIS A 94 -5.28 4.93 -12.44
N GLN A 95 -6.47 5.52 -12.49
CA GLN A 95 -7.71 4.85 -12.92
C GLN A 95 -7.61 4.32 -14.36
N ASP A 96 -6.89 5.03 -15.23
CA ASP A 96 -6.71 4.67 -16.64
C ASP A 96 -5.45 3.83 -16.91
N ASP A 97 -4.61 3.58 -15.89
CA ASP A 97 -3.41 2.74 -16.06
C ASP A 97 -3.83 1.31 -16.44
N PRO A 98 -3.15 0.67 -17.40
CA PRO A 98 -3.47 -0.69 -17.79
C PRO A 98 -3.09 -1.68 -16.69
N LEU A 99 -3.80 -2.81 -16.64
CA LEU A 99 -3.65 -3.79 -15.55
C LEU A 99 -2.23 -4.34 -15.44
N ASP A 100 -1.58 -4.63 -16.55
CA ASP A 100 -0.21 -5.15 -16.61
C ASP A 100 0.80 -4.18 -15.97
N LEU A 101 0.71 -2.89 -16.28
CA LEU A 101 1.53 -1.85 -15.66
C LEU A 101 1.29 -1.76 -14.16
N VAL A 102 0.03 -1.81 -13.71
CA VAL A 102 -0.30 -1.78 -12.28
C VAL A 102 0.24 -3.02 -11.57
N MET A 103 0.12 -4.21 -12.17
CA MET A 103 0.65 -5.45 -11.59
C MET A 103 2.19 -5.45 -11.52
N GLU A 104 2.86 -4.94 -12.55
CA GLU A 104 4.32 -4.76 -12.55
C GLU A 104 4.75 -3.81 -11.43
N ASN A 105 4.13 -2.64 -11.37
CA ASN A 105 4.42 -1.63 -10.35
C ASN A 105 4.14 -2.17 -8.95
N PHE A 106 3.04 -2.91 -8.77
CA PHE A 106 2.67 -3.55 -7.51
C PHE A 106 3.72 -4.54 -7.03
N GLN A 107 4.32 -5.33 -7.93
CA GLN A 107 5.41 -6.22 -7.58
C GLN A 107 6.70 -5.44 -7.28
N ARG A 108 7.02 -4.44 -8.10
CA ARG A 108 8.25 -3.66 -7.96
C ARG A 108 8.28 -2.88 -6.64
N SER A 109 7.20 -2.14 -6.34
CA SER A 109 7.09 -1.31 -5.13
C SER A 109 7.17 -2.14 -3.86
N TYR A 110 6.60 -3.35 -3.88
CA TYR A 110 6.72 -4.30 -2.76
C TYR A 110 8.17 -4.72 -2.52
N GLN A 111 8.88 -5.09 -3.59
CA GLN A 111 10.27 -5.53 -3.50
C GLN A 111 11.20 -4.40 -3.05
N GLU A 112 10.97 -3.18 -3.55
CA GLU A 112 11.68 -1.98 -3.10
C GLU A 112 11.44 -1.69 -1.62
N THR A 113 10.17 -1.72 -1.20
CA THR A 113 9.79 -1.50 0.20
C THR A 113 10.38 -2.56 1.11
N LEU A 114 10.35 -3.83 0.71
CA LEU A 114 10.90 -4.94 1.49
C LEU A 114 12.41 -4.80 1.68
N ARG A 115 13.16 -4.55 0.59
CA ARG A 115 14.62 -4.31 0.66
C ARG A 115 14.97 -3.12 1.55
N LEU A 116 14.17 -2.06 1.48
CA LEU A 116 14.33 -0.87 2.31
C LEU A 116 14.18 -1.22 3.79
N VAL A 117 13.15 -1.99 4.18
CA VAL A 117 12.96 -2.40 5.59
C VAL A 117 14.04 -3.40 6.03
N GLU A 118 14.50 -4.29 5.15
CA GLU A 118 15.59 -5.23 5.44
C GLU A 118 16.90 -4.50 5.77
N GLY A 119 17.19 -3.41 5.06
CA GLY A 119 18.38 -2.58 5.25
C GLY A 119 18.38 -1.71 6.52
N MET A 120 17.23 -1.53 7.17
CA MET A 120 17.12 -0.72 8.38
C MET A 120 17.65 -1.41 9.63
N SER A 121 18.11 -0.63 10.60
CA SER A 121 18.41 -1.14 11.95
C SER A 121 17.14 -1.21 12.81
N GLU A 122 17.15 -2.03 13.87
CA GLU A 122 16.02 -2.03 14.83
C GLU A 122 15.89 -0.68 15.54
N GLU A 123 17.01 -0.05 15.89
CA GLU A 123 17.02 1.28 16.49
C GLU A 123 16.32 2.30 15.59
N GLU A 124 16.62 2.29 14.29
CA GLU A 124 15.99 3.17 13.31
C GLU A 124 14.49 2.93 13.17
N ILE A 125 14.06 1.66 13.15
CA ILE A 125 12.65 1.29 13.02
C ILE A 125 11.85 1.72 14.26
N TYR A 126 12.39 1.47 15.45
CA TYR A 126 11.62 1.50 16.69
C TYR A 126 11.81 2.77 17.52
N SER A 127 12.92 3.50 17.37
CA SER A 127 13.17 4.72 18.14
C SER A 127 12.25 5.86 17.69
N PRO A 128 11.45 6.44 18.60
CA PRO A 128 10.68 7.65 18.32
C PRO A 128 11.60 8.81 17.92
N GLY A 129 11.28 9.50 16.84
CA GLY A 129 12.02 10.68 16.39
C GLY A 129 13.43 10.42 15.87
N TYR A 130 13.76 9.16 15.51
CA TYR A 130 15.04 8.82 14.89
C TYR A 130 15.32 9.70 13.67
N TYR A 131 14.31 9.88 12.82
CA TYR A 131 14.32 10.87 11.76
C TYR A 131 13.54 12.12 12.19
N LYS A 132 14.07 13.31 11.89
CA LYS A 132 13.40 14.59 12.19
C LYS A 132 11.95 14.63 11.69
N TRP A 133 11.70 14.04 10.52
CA TRP A 133 10.38 14.05 9.88
C TRP A 133 9.36 13.10 10.53
N THR A 134 9.79 12.12 11.32
CA THR A 134 8.86 11.24 12.05
C THR A 134 8.33 11.89 13.34
N GLY A 135 8.88 13.03 13.75
CA GLY A 135 8.44 13.78 14.93
C GLY A 135 8.49 12.94 16.21
N LYS A 136 7.38 12.80 16.92
CA LYS A 136 7.27 11.94 18.12
C LYS A 136 6.95 10.47 17.80
N SER A 137 6.76 10.13 16.52
CA SER A 137 6.50 8.76 16.08
C SER A 137 7.80 8.04 15.73
N SER A 138 7.76 6.71 15.80
CA SER A 138 8.80 5.86 15.22
C SER A 138 8.51 5.55 13.76
N LEU A 139 9.56 5.21 13.01
CA LEU A 139 9.45 4.82 11.61
C LEU A 139 8.56 3.58 11.41
N TYR A 140 8.51 2.69 12.40
CA TYR A 140 7.59 1.55 12.46
C TYR A 140 6.15 1.95 12.11
N SER A 141 5.67 3.11 12.59
CA SER A 141 4.28 3.52 12.37
C SER A 141 4.00 3.77 10.89
N TYR A 142 4.97 4.36 10.18
CA TYR A 142 4.90 4.60 8.74
C TYR A 142 5.07 3.31 7.95
N ILE A 143 6.02 2.45 8.32
CA ILE A 143 6.17 1.13 7.69
C ILE A 143 4.87 0.33 7.82
N ALA A 144 4.34 0.22 9.04
CA ALA A 144 3.12 -0.52 9.32
C ALA A 144 1.92 0.00 8.52
N ALA A 145 1.75 1.33 8.47
CA ALA A 145 0.66 1.98 7.77
C ALA A 145 0.68 1.78 6.25
N ASN A 146 1.87 1.63 5.65
CA ASN A 146 2.04 1.48 4.20
C ASN A 146 2.29 0.02 3.76
N THR A 147 2.41 -0.93 4.70
CA THR A 147 2.66 -2.35 4.39
C THR A 147 1.60 -3.25 5.02
N PHE A 148 1.92 -4.01 6.06
CA PHE A 148 1.06 -5.09 6.55
C PHE A 148 -0.33 -4.63 7.00
N ARG A 149 -0.48 -3.40 7.52
CA ARG A 149 -1.83 -2.87 7.84
C ARG A 149 -2.57 -2.51 6.56
N HIS A 150 -1.88 -1.94 5.57
CA HIS A 150 -2.47 -1.57 4.30
C HIS A 150 -2.88 -2.79 3.47
N TYR A 151 -2.05 -3.83 3.44
CA TYR A 151 -2.39 -5.10 2.78
C TYR A 151 -3.60 -5.76 3.42
N ASN A 152 -3.69 -5.73 4.76
CA ASN A 152 -4.87 -6.23 5.46
C ASN A 152 -6.13 -5.40 5.15
N TRP A 153 -6.01 -4.07 5.06
CA TRP A 153 -7.10 -3.23 4.59
C TRP A 153 -7.51 -3.59 3.15
N ALA A 154 -6.56 -3.72 2.22
CA ALA A 154 -6.88 -4.07 0.83
C ALA A 154 -7.59 -5.42 0.74
N ARG A 155 -7.20 -6.39 1.55
CA ARG A 155 -7.88 -7.70 1.64
C ARG A 155 -9.33 -7.60 2.09
N THR A 156 -9.68 -6.65 2.96
CA THR A 156 -11.08 -6.42 3.36
C THR A 156 -11.87 -5.70 2.28
N GLN A 157 -11.21 -4.85 1.49
CA GLN A 157 -11.83 -4.14 0.36
C GLN A 157 -11.96 -4.99 -0.91
N ILE A 158 -11.12 -6.00 -1.10
CA ILE A 158 -11.22 -6.90 -2.25
C ILE A 158 -12.34 -7.93 -2.05
N ARG A 159 -13.47 -7.68 -2.72
CA ARG A 159 -14.70 -8.49 -2.61
C ARG A 159 -14.86 -9.44 -3.81
N THR A 160 -13.95 -10.41 -3.94
CA THR A 160 -13.90 -11.34 -5.10
C THR A 160 -15.24 -12.00 -5.44
N THR A 161 -16.02 -12.46 -4.45
CA THR A 161 -17.35 -13.04 -4.69
C THR A 161 -18.34 -12.06 -5.32
N LYS A 162 -18.29 -10.77 -4.93
CA LYS A 162 -19.15 -9.73 -5.50
C LYS A 162 -18.78 -9.49 -6.97
N ILE A 163 -17.47 -9.41 -7.25
CA ILE A 163 -16.93 -9.23 -8.60
C ILE A 163 -17.32 -10.40 -9.51
N THR A 164 -17.02 -11.64 -9.11
CA THR A 164 -17.30 -12.82 -9.93
C THR A 164 -18.79 -12.97 -10.24
N LYS A 165 -19.68 -12.66 -9.28
CA LYS A 165 -21.13 -12.68 -9.52
C LYS A 165 -21.57 -11.59 -10.48
N ALA A 166 -21.12 -10.35 -10.28
CA ALA A 166 -21.47 -9.23 -11.15
C ALA A 166 -21.00 -9.47 -12.60
N PHE A 167 -19.79 -9.99 -12.77
CA PHE A 167 -19.21 -10.30 -14.07
C PHE A 167 -20.01 -11.36 -14.84
N LYS A 168 -20.39 -12.46 -14.17
CA LYS A 168 -21.20 -13.53 -14.77
C LYS A 168 -22.56 -13.02 -15.27
N ASN A 169 -23.25 -12.24 -14.44
CA ASN A 169 -24.57 -11.71 -14.78
C ASN A 169 -24.55 -10.78 -16.01
N GLN A 170 -23.43 -10.10 -16.29
CA GLN A 170 -23.29 -9.31 -17.50
C GLN A 170 -22.97 -10.17 -18.73
N SER A 171 -22.15 -11.21 -18.59
CA SER A 171 -21.80 -12.09 -19.72
C SER A 171 -22.96 -12.96 -20.24
N GLU A 172 -24.05 -13.05 -19.46
CA GLU A 172 -25.27 -13.79 -19.80
C GLU A 172 -26.35 -12.89 -20.44
N GLN A 173 -26.09 -11.59 -20.59
CA GLN A 173 -26.96 -10.60 -21.26
C GLN A 173 -26.38 -10.21 -22.63
#